data_AF-A0A5B7KID0-F1
#
_entry.id   AF-A0A5B7KID0-F1
#
_cell.length_a   1.000
_cell.length_b   1.000
_cell.length_c   1.000
_cell.angle_alpha   90.00
_cell.angle_beta   90.00
_cell.angle_gamma   90.00
#
_symmetry.space_group_name_H-M   'P 1'
#
loop_
_entity.id
_entity.type
_entity.pdbx_description
1 polymer ?
#
loop_
_entity_poly.entity_id
_entity_poly.type
_entity_poly.pdbx_seq_one_letter_code
_entity_poly.pdbx_strand_id
1 'polypeptide(L)'
;MNTSIFERHTFLSTFVLGFYIFLNTVGLNSTMFQRFASVSTVQTAVRLNVFFLFGMAGLWIIFFLSGLVAYASYADCDPLTAGLIQKPDQIIPFLVTDRLSRFSGLVGIFVAAVYSGVLRCVYVCVCVSEREREREREREREREREIGATSPAILTKHTHTPS
;
A
#
# COMPACT_ATOMS: atom_id res chain seq x y z
N MET A 1 29.59 -13.35 -9.41
CA MET A 1 28.14 -13.60 -9.58
C MET A 1 27.95 -15.10 -9.69
N ASN A 2 27.53 -15.76 -8.61
CA ASN A 2 27.37 -17.22 -8.58
C ASN A 2 25.98 -17.63 -9.08
N THR A 3 25.95 -18.60 -9.99
CA THR A 3 24.76 -19.21 -10.62
C THR A 3 24.40 -20.51 -9.90
N SER A 4 24.12 -20.45 -8.59
CA SER A 4 23.72 -21.62 -7.80
C SER A 4 22.26 -21.50 -7.33
N ILE A 5 21.50 -22.59 -7.52
CA ILE A 5 20.05 -22.72 -7.25
C ILE A 5 19.73 -22.89 -5.74
N PHE A 6 20.75 -22.99 -4.87
CA PHE A 6 20.60 -23.33 -3.44
C PHE A 6 20.84 -22.19 -2.44
N GLU A 7 21.14 -20.96 -2.90
CA GLU A 7 21.24 -19.79 -2.04
C GLU A 7 19.88 -19.09 -1.91
N ARG A 8 19.43 -18.87 -0.66
CA ARG A 8 18.06 -18.41 -0.30
C ARG A 8 17.54 -17.17 -1.05
N HIS A 9 18.42 -16.35 -1.63
CA HIS A 9 18.05 -15.19 -2.45
C HIS A 9 19.01 -15.05 -3.65
N THR A 10 18.85 -15.87 -4.69
CA THR A 10 19.59 -15.68 -5.95
C THR A 10 19.10 -14.41 -6.67
N PHE A 11 20.01 -13.61 -7.23
CA PHE A 11 19.67 -12.47 -8.10
C PHE A 11 18.65 -12.84 -9.18
N LEU A 12 18.80 -14.03 -9.78
CA LEU A 12 17.87 -14.57 -10.77
C LEU A 12 16.47 -14.83 -10.20
N SER A 13 16.38 -15.46 -9.02
CA SER A 13 15.10 -15.71 -8.34
C SER A 13 14.41 -14.42 -7.97
N THR A 14 15.16 -13.41 -7.51
CA THR A 14 14.62 -12.08 -7.18
C THR A 14 14.11 -11.36 -8.42
N PHE A 15 14.81 -11.48 -9.55
CA PHE A 15 14.39 -10.86 -10.80
C PHE A 15 13.13 -11.52 -11.38
N VAL A 16 13.09 -12.86 -11.38
CA VAL A 16 11.92 -13.64 -11.85
C VAL A 16 10.71 -13.38 -10.96
N LEU A 17 10.89 -13.39 -9.63
CA LEU A 17 9.81 -13.11 -8.69
C LEU A 17 9.33 -11.66 -8.78
N GLY A 18 10.25 -10.70 -8.92
CA GLY A 18 9.92 -9.28 -9.10
C GLY A 18 9.13 -9.03 -10.39
N PHE A 19 9.55 -9.66 -11.49
CA PHE A 19 8.84 -9.58 -12.76
C PHE A 19 7.44 -10.23 -12.69
N TYR A 20 7.34 -11.39 -12.05
CA TYR A 20 6.05 -12.06 -11.82
C TYR A 20 5.10 -11.20 -10.98
N ILE A 21 5.58 -10.61 -9.88
CA ILE A 21 4.78 -9.71 -9.03
C ILE A 21 4.36 -8.46 -9.82
N PHE A 22 5.24 -7.90 -10.65
CA PHE A 22 4.91 -6.76 -11.51
C PHE A 22 3.79 -7.11 -12.51
N LEU A 23 3.92 -8.23 -13.22
CA LEU A 23 2.89 -8.68 -14.16
C LEU A 23 1.56 -8.96 -13.46
N ASN A 24 1.59 -9.63 -12.31
CA ASN A 24 0.41 -9.86 -11.49
C ASN A 24 -0.24 -8.53 -11.07
N THR A 25 0.59 -7.55 -10.71
CA THR A 25 0.11 -6.24 -10.24
C THR A 25 -0.56 -5.43 -11.36
N VAL A 26 -0.05 -5.52 -12.59
CA VAL A 26 -0.60 -4.79 -13.75
C VAL A 26 -1.77 -5.55 -14.39
N GLY A 27 -1.71 -6.88 -14.43
CA GLY A 27 -2.67 -7.72 -15.15
C GLY A 27 -3.82 -8.27 -14.30
N LEU A 28 -3.63 -8.47 -12.99
CA LEU A 28 -4.59 -9.19 -12.14
C LEU A 28 -5.14 -8.35 -10.98
N ASN A 29 -4.60 -7.16 -10.71
CA ASN A 29 -5.17 -6.29 -9.67
C ASN A 29 -6.51 -5.72 -10.08
N SER A 30 -7.54 -6.13 -9.33
CA SER A 30 -8.92 -5.67 -9.44
C SER A 30 -9.05 -4.14 -9.34
N THR A 31 -8.20 -3.47 -8.57
CA THR A 31 -8.21 -2.00 -8.41
C THR A 31 -7.86 -1.26 -9.70
N MET A 32 -6.94 -1.81 -10.51
CA MET A 32 -6.56 -1.17 -11.78
C MET A 32 -7.64 -1.40 -12.84
N PHE A 33 -8.20 -2.61 -12.90
CA PHE A 33 -9.29 -2.92 -13.83
C PHE A 33 -10.53 -2.04 -13.60
N GLN A 34 -10.93 -1.83 -12.35
CA GLN A 34 -12.07 -0.98 -12.01
C GLN A 34 -11.87 0.48 -12.45
N ARG A 35 -10.63 1.00 -12.39
CA ARG A 35 -10.31 2.36 -12.85
C ARG A 35 -10.42 2.48 -14.37
N PHE A 36 -9.98 1.48 -15.12
CA PHE A 36 -10.13 1.47 -16.58
C PHE A 36 -11.59 1.33 -17.01
N ALA A 37 -12.40 0.55 -16.28
CA ALA A 37 -13.83 0.38 -16.55
C ALA A 37 -14.66 1.66 -16.32
N SER A 38 -14.19 2.61 -15.49
CA SER A 38 -14.86 3.90 -15.28
C SER A 38 -14.66 4.91 -16.42
N VAL A 39 -13.73 4.64 -17.35
CA VAL A 39 -13.51 5.49 -18.53
C VAL A 39 -14.44 5.06 -19.66
N SER A 40 -15.16 6.02 -20.23
CA SER A 40 -16.15 5.78 -21.29
C SER A 40 -15.55 5.34 -22.63
N THR A 41 -14.23 5.48 -22.83
CA THR A 41 -13.56 5.26 -24.12
C THR A 41 -12.28 4.43 -23.97
N VAL A 42 -12.23 3.25 -24.62
CA VAL A 42 -11.11 2.30 -24.54
C VAL A 42 -9.78 2.91 -25.02
N GLN A 43 -9.80 3.75 -26.06
CA GLN A 43 -8.58 4.36 -26.60
C GLN A 43 -7.91 5.32 -25.60
N THR A 44 -8.70 6.06 -24.83
CA THR A 44 -8.19 6.97 -23.79
C THR A 44 -7.61 6.16 -22.62
N ALA A 45 -8.26 5.07 -22.23
CA ALA A 45 -7.76 4.16 -21.20
C ALA A 45 -6.39 3.57 -21.56
N VAL A 46 -6.21 3.11 -22.81
CA VAL A 46 -4.92 2.57 -23.29
C VAL A 46 -3.83 3.65 -23.26
N ARG A 47 -4.13 4.87 -23.72
CA ARG A 47 -3.15 5.97 -23.73
C ARG A 47 -2.70 6.36 -22.32
N LEU A 48 -3.64 6.42 -21.37
CA LEU A 48 -3.33 6.67 -19.96
C LEU A 48 -2.50 5.53 -19.34
N ASN A 49 -2.84 4.28 -19.66
CA ASN A 49 -2.08 3.13 -19.19
C ASN A 49 -0.63 3.14 -19.71
N VAL A 50 -0.44 3.45 -20.99
CA VAL A 50 0.90 3.59 -21.59
C VAL A 50 1.69 4.71 -20.90
N PHE A 51 1.07 5.87 -20.67
CA PHE A 51 1.71 6.97 -19.95
C PHE A 51 2.12 6.57 -18.52
N PHE A 52 1.24 5.86 -17.80
CA PHE A 52 1.55 5.33 -16.47
C PHE A 52 2.72 4.32 -16.50
N LEU A 53 2.76 3.44 -17.51
CA LEU A 53 3.84 2.47 -17.70
C LEU A 53 5.20 3.16 -17.91
N PHE A 54 5.23 4.22 -18.73
CA PHE A 54 6.43 5.04 -18.93
C PHE A 54 6.88 5.74 -17.65
N GLY A 55 5.95 6.32 -16.89
CA GLY A 55 6.25 6.93 -15.59
C GLY A 55 6.84 5.92 -14.60
N MET A 56 6.28 4.72 -14.54
CA MET A 56 6.78 3.62 -13.70
C MET A 56 8.18 3.16 -14.15
N ALA A 57 8.41 2.98 -15.45
CA ALA A 57 9.72 2.60 -15.98
C ALA A 57 10.81 3.63 -15.62
N GLY A 58 10.48 4.93 -15.72
CA GLY A 58 11.38 6.01 -15.30
C GLY A 58 11.76 5.92 -13.82
N LEU A 59 10.78 5.66 -12.94
CA LEU A 59 11.03 5.46 -11.51
C LEU A 59 11.92 4.24 -11.23
N TRP A 60 11.70 3.12 -11.93
CA TRP A 60 12.53 1.92 -11.79
C TRP A 60 13.99 2.18 -12.17
N ILE A 61 14.23 2.94 -13.26
CA ILE A 61 15.60 3.34 -13.65
C ILE A 61 16.25 4.16 -12.54
N ILE A 62 15.53 5.09 -11.93
CA ILE A 62 16.03 5.90 -10.82
C ILE A 62 16.38 5.01 -9.62
N PHE A 63 15.55 4.02 -9.28
CA PHE A 63 15.84 3.07 -8.20
C PHE A 63 17.05 2.19 -8.49
N PHE A 64 17.23 1.73 -9.73
CA PHE A 64 18.42 0.96 -10.09
C PHE A 64 19.68 1.82 -10.07
N LEU A 65 19.60 3.06 -10.56
CA LEU A 65 20.72 4.00 -10.49
C LEU A 65 21.08 4.34 -9.04
N SER A 66 20.10 4.55 -8.15
CA SER A 66 20.38 4.77 -6.73
C SER A 66 21.00 3.54 -6.05
N GLY A 67 20.52 2.33 -6.37
CA GLY A 67 21.11 1.07 -5.90
C GLY A 67 22.52 0.83 -6.43
N LEU A 68 22.80 1.20 -7.68
CA LEU A 68 24.13 1.07 -8.28
C LEU A 68 25.12 2.08 -7.68
N VAL A 69 24.69 3.32 -7.45
CA VAL A 69 25.49 4.35 -6.76
C VAL A 69 25.76 3.97 -5.31
N ALA A 70 24.77 3.39 -4.62
CA ALA A 70 24.93 2.81 -3.29
C ALA A 70 25.99 1.70 -3.27
N TYR A 71 25.89 0.74 -4.21
CA TYR A 71 26.86 -0.34 -4.34
C TYR A 71 28.29 0.19 -4.61
N ALA A 72 28.43 1.16 -5.51
CA ALA A 72 29.73 1.76 -5.82
C ALA A 72 30.31 2.59 -4.66
N SER A 73 29.47 3.25 -3.87
CA SER A 73 29.91 4.10 -2.74
C SER A 73 30.28 3.30 -1.49
N TYR A 74 29.72 2.11 -1.32
CA TYR A 74 29.94 1.24 -0.17
C TYR A 74 30.87 0.06 -0.46
N ALA A 75 31.51 0.04 -1.63
CA ALA A 75 32.56 -0.92 -1.95
C ALA A 75 33.81 -0.76 -1.05
N ASP A 76 34.09 0.46 -0.57
CA ASP A 76 35.30 0.76 0.22
C ASP A 76 35.04 1.11 1.70
N CYS A 77 33.82 1.50 2.10
CA CYS A 77 33.50 1.90 3.47
C CYS A 77 32.06 1.54 3.83
N ASP A 78 31.88 0.49 4.62
CA ASP A 78 30.56 -0.02 4.99
C ASP A 78 29.97 0.78 6.18
N PRO A 79 28.85 1.51 6.01
CA PRO A 79 28.21 2.34 7.05
C PRO A 79 27.56 1.48 8.14
N LEU A 80 27.41 0.17 7.87
CA LEU A 80 26.92 -0.83 8.82
C LEU A 80 27.95 -1.08 9.93
N THR A 81 29.24 -1.05 9.60
CA THR A 81 30.34 -1.22 10.56
C THR A 81 30.71 0.08 11.26
N ALA A 82 30.44 1.23 10.64
CA ALA A 82 30.67 2.55 11.22
C ALA A 82 29.70 2.93 12.36
N GLY A 83 28.64 2.14 12.61
CA GLY A 83 27.73 2.32 13.75
C GLY A 83 26.71 3.45 13.61
N LEU A 84 26.52 4.01 12.41
CA LEU A 84 25.58 5.11 12.18
C LEU A 84 24.10 4.64 12.13
N ILE A 85 23.83 3.32 12.09
CA ILE A 85 22.49 2.76 11.86
C ILE A 85 22.23 1.59 12.84
N GLN A 86 21.18 1.68 13.66
CA GLN A 86 20.80 0.64 14.64
C GLN A 86 19.94 -0.50 14.05
N LYS A 87 19.31 -0.31 12.88
CA LYS A 87 18.41 -1.30 12.27
C LYS A 87 18.57 -1.35 10.74
N PRO A 88 18.61 -2.54 10.11
CA PRO A 88 18.79 -2.70 8.67
C PRO A 88 17.65 -2.08 7.84
N ASP A 89 16.44 -1.96 8.41
CA ASP A 89 15.26 -1.43 7.71
C ASP A 89 15.32 0.10 7.46
N GLN A 90 16.20 0.84 8.16
CA GLN A 90 16.38 2.29 7.99
C GLN A 90 17.53 2.66 7.03
N ILE A 91 18.22 1.67 6.48
CA ILE A 91 19.41 1.92 5.66
C ILE A 91 19.06 2.64 4.35
N ILE A 92 17.91 2.30 3.76
CA ILE A 92 17.42 2.89 2.50
C ILE A 92 17.09 4.38 2.67
N PRO A 93 16.24 4.80 3.63
CA PRO A 93 15.96 6.23 3.80
C PRO A 93 17.21 7.04 4.15
N PHE A 94 18.12 6.51 5.00
CA PHE A 94 19.35 7.21 5.38
C PHE A 94 20.31 7.42 4.20
N LEU A 95 20.56 6.36 3.42
CA LEU A 95 21.37 6.39 2.19
C LEU A 95 20.81 7.33 1.14
N VAL A 96 19.48 7.37 0.99
CA VAL A 96 18.82 8.27 0.04
C VAL A 96 19.02 9.73 0.44
N THR A 97 18.87 10.10 1.71
CA THR A 97 19.10 11.48 2.16
C THR A 97 20.56 11.92 2.14
N ASP A 98 21.51 11.04 2.47
CA ASP A 98 22.93 11.39 2.59
C ASP A 98 23.60 11.57 1.22
N ARG A 99 23.41 10.61 0.29
CA ARG A 99 24.13 10.58 -0.99
C ARG A 99 23.34 11.14 -2.18
N LEU A 100 21.99 11.12 -2.14
CA LEU A 100 21.18 11.80 -3.16
C LEU A 100 20.92 13.28 -2.85
N SER A 101 21.50 13.86 -1.80
CA SER A 101 21.49 15.32 -1.59
C SER A 101 22.06 16.11 -2.78
N ARG A 102 22.96 15.49 -3.57
CA ARG A 102 23.51 16.04 -4.82
C ARG A 102 22.48 16.11 -5.96
N PHE A 103 21.45 15.26 -5.94
CA PHE A 103 20.33 15.25 -6.87
C PHE A 103 19.02 15.41 -6.09
N SER A 104 18.86 16.57 -5.46
CA SER A 104 17.74 16.93 -4.59
C SER A 104 16.34 16.76 -5.20
N GLY A 105 16.22 16.79 -6.54
CA GLY A 105 14.96 16.47 -7.24
C GLY A 105 14.47 15.04 -7.06
N LEU A 106 15.38 14.06 -6.91
CA LEU A 106 15.03 12.64 -6.81
C LEU A 106 14.59 12.24 -5.40
N VAL A 107 15.22 12.82 -4.37
CA VAL A 107 14.83 12.64 -2.96
C VAL A 107 13.41 13.15 -2.72
N GLY A 108 13.05 14.29 -3.34
CA GLY A 108 11.70 14.86 -3.23
C GLY A 108 10.61 13.93 -3.76
N ILE A 109 10.84 13.27 -4.89
CA ILE A 109 9.88 12.30 -5.48
C ILE A 109 9.72 11.07 -4.58
N PHE A 110 10.81 10.57 -4.01
CA PHE A 110 10.77 9.44 -3.08
C PHE A 110 9.96 9.77 -1.82
N VAL A 111 10.25 10.89 -1.17
CA VAL A 111 9.51 11.34 0.03
C VAL A 111 8.04 11.59 -0.28
N ALA A 112 7.74 12.24 -1.42
CA ALA A 112 6.37 12.47 -1.86
C ALA A 112 5.61 11.15 -2.12
N ALA A 113 6.27 10.14 -2.69
CA ALA A 113 5.68 8.82 -2.92
C ALA A 113 5.39 8.08 -1.61
N VAL A 114 6.34 8.07 -0.67
CA VAL A 114 6.17 7.46 0.65
C VAL A 114 5.01 8.14 1.40
N TYR A 115 5.00 9.46 1.42
CA TYR A 115 3.94 10.23 2.07
C TYR A 115 2.56 9.98 1.44
N SER A 116 2.50 9.89 0.10
CA SER A 116 1.28 9.52 -0.62
C SER A 116 0.78 8.12 -0.26
N GLY A 117 1.69 7.18 0.00
CA GLY A 117 1.37 5.84 0.49
C GLY A 117 0.75 5.87 1.89
N VAL A 118 1.41 6.55 2.83
CA VAL A 118 0.93 6.71 4.21
C VAL A 118 -0.43 7.38 4.24
N LEU A 119 -0.59 8.51 3.54
CA LEU A 119 -1.86 9.22 3.46
C LEU A 119 -2.98 8.33 2.92
N ARG A 120 -2.74 7.58 1.84
CA ARG A 120 -3.74 6.63 1.32
C ARG A 120 -4.16 5.60 2.35
N CYS A 121 -3.22 5.01 3.08
CA CYS A 121 -3.55 4.07 4.16
C CYS A 121 -4.36 4.74 5.27
N VAL A 122 -3.99 5.95 5.68
CA VAL A 122 -4.73 6.71 6.70
C VAL A 122 -6.15 7.00 6.23
N TYR A 123 -6.33 7.52 5.00
CA TYR A 123 -7.66 7.78 4.46
C TYR A 123 -8.53 6.52 4.40
N VAL A 124 -7.98 5.39 3.92
CA VAL A 124 -8.71 4.12 3.86
C VAL A 124 -9.08 3.64 5.27
N CYS A 125 -8.15 3.70 6.23
CA CYS A 125 -8.39 3.28 7.59
C CYS A 125 -9.46 4.15 8.27
N VAL A 126 -9.40 5.47 8.07
CA VAL A 126 -10.41 6.42 8.54
C VAL A 126 -11.77 6.11 7.91
N CYS A 127 -11.85 5.92 6.59
CA CYS A 127 -13.10 5.54 5.92
C CYS A 127 -13.68 4.22 6.44
N VAL A 128 -12.83 3.22 6.68
CA VAL A 128 -13.27 1.93 7.25
C VAL A 128 -13.76 2.12 8.68
N SER A 129 -13.03 2.88 9.50
CA SER A 129 -13.41 3.15 10.90
C SER A 129 -14.73 3.90 11.01
N GLU A 130 -14.98 4.88 10.13
CA GLU A 130 -16.24 5.62 10.08
C GLU A 130 -17.39 4.70 9.62
N ARG A 131 -17.15 3.85 8.61
CA ARG A 131 -18.15 2.85 8.19
C ARG A 131 -18.47 1.83 9.28
N GLU A 132 -17.49 1.40 10.06
CA GLU A 132 -17.72 0.49 11.17
C GLU A 132 -18.50 1.18 12.30
N ARG A 133 -18.16 2.43 12.62
CA ARG A 133 -18.92 3.25 13.58
C ARG A 133 -20.38 3.45 13.15
N GLU A 134 -20.64 3.70 11.87
CA GLU A 134 -22.01 3.81 11.35
C GLU A 134 -22.79 2.51 11.51
N ARG A 135 -22.16 1.36 11.20
CA ARG A 135 -22.76 0.03 11.37
C ARG A 135 -23.06 -0.29 12.83
N GLU A 136 -22.21 0.13 13.77
CA GLU A 136 -22.47 -0.03 15.21
C GLU A 136 -23.68 0.80 15.67
N ARG A 137 -23.78 2.06 15.22
CA ARG A 137 -24.93 2.92 15.51
C ARG A 137 -26.25 2.38 14.95
N GLU A 138 -26.23 1.76 13.77
CA GLU A 138 -27.41 1.09 13.20
C GLU A 138 -27.85 -0.11 14.05
N ARG A 139 -26.89 -0.94 14.50
CA ARG A 139 -27.17 -2.09 15.39
C ARG A 139 -27.74 -1.64 16.75
N GLU A 140 -27.26 -0.54 17.31
CA GLU A 140 -27.81 0.04 18.55
C GLU A 140 -29.27 0.49 18.35
N ARG A 141 -29.56 1.20 17.26
CA ARG A 141 -30.93 1.64 16.92
C ARG A 141 -31.89 0.46 16.71
N GLU A 142 -31.42 -0.64 16.11
CA GLU A 142 -32.22 -1.86 15.94
C GLU A 142 -32.54 -2.49 17.30
N ARG A 143 -31.56 -2.61 18.21
CA ARG A 143 -31.79 -3.12 19.58
C ARG A 143 -32.79 -2.26 20.36
N GLU A 144 -32.69 -0.93 20.25
CA GLU A 144 -33.64 -0.02 20.90
C GLU A 144 -35.07 -0.20 20.37
N ARG A 145 -35.25 -0.44 19.06
CA ARG A 145 -36.56 -0.73 18.46
C ARG A 145 -37.13 -2.06 18.94
N GLU A 146 -36.31 -3.11 19.05
CA GLU A 146 -36.74 -4.42 19.53
C GLU A 146 -37.19 -4.38 21.00
N ILE A 147 -36.45 -3.68 21.87
CA ILE A 147 -36.81 -3.49 23.27
C ILE A 147 -38.10 -2.65 23.39
N GLY A 148 -38.19 -1.57 22.60
CA GLY A 148 -39.38 -0.71 22.55
C GLY A 148 -40.64 -1.42 22.06
N ALA A 149 -40.52 -2.32 21.09
CA ALA A 149 -41.63 -3.14 20.58
C ALA A 149 -42.04 -4.27 21.56
N THR A 150 -41.10 -4.77 22.35
CA THR A 150 -41.36 -5.80 23.36
C THR A 150 -42.09 -5.24 24.58
N SER A 151 -41.84 -3.97 24.95
CA SER A 151 -42.48 -3.30 26.10
C SER A 151 -44.03 -3.30 26.09
N PRO A 152 -44.74 -2.89 25.02
CA PRO A 152 -46.21 -2.98 24.95
C PRO A 152 -46.75 -4.41 24.80
N ALA A 153 -45.96 -5.35 24.27
CA ALA A 153 -46.35 -6.75 24.12
C ALA A 153 -46.33 -7.55 25.44
N ILE A 154 -45.49 -7.15 26.40
CA ILE A 154 -45.48 -7.72 27.75
C ILE A 154 -46.62 -7.17 28.60
N LEU A 155 -46.97 -5.88 28.45
CA LEU A 155 -48.05 -5.24 29.23
C LEU A 155 -49.45 -5.78 28.87
N THR A 156 -49.67 -6.19 27.62
CA THR A 156 -50.95 -6.78 27.16
C THR A 156 -51.14 -8.25 27.54
N LYS A 157 -50.06 -8.99 27.83
CA LYS A 157 -50.17 -10.38 28.31
C LYS A 157 -50.56 -10.51 29.78
N HIS A 158 -50.39 -9.45 30.59
CA HIS A 158 -50.71 -9.50 32.03
C HIS A 158 -52.16 -9.12 32.38
N THR A 159 -52.95 -8.57 31.46
CA THR A 159 -54.34 -8.15 31.72
C THR A 159 -55.40 -9.18 31.31
N HIS A 160 -55.03 -10.31 30.72
CA HIS A 160 -55.94 -11.41 30.37
C HIS A 160 -55.61 -12.69 31.13
N THR A 161 -55.80 -12.67 32.45
CA THR A 161 -56.06 -13.90 33.24
C THR A 161 -57.51 -13.83 33.72
N PRO A 162 -58.44 -14.59 33.12
CA PRO A 162 -59.82 -14.65 33.55
C PRO A 162 -59.95 -15.53 34.80
N SER A 163 -60.64 -15.03 35.82
CA SER A 163 -61.21 -15.77 36.94
C SER A 163 -62.71 -15.52 36.98
#